data_AF-A0A7Y3F2J6-F1
#
_entry.id   AF-A0A7Y3F2J6-F1
#
_cell.length_a   1.000
_cell.length_b   1.000
_cell.length_c   1.000
_cell.angle_alpha   90.00
_cell.angle_beta   90.00
_cell.angle_gamma   90.00
#
_symmetry.space_group_name_H-M   'P 1'
#
loop_
_entity.id
_entity.type
_entity.pdbx_description
1 polymer ?
#
loop_
_entity_poly.entity_id
_entity_poly.type
_entity_poly.pdbx_seq_one_letter_code
_entity_poly.pdbx_strand_id
1 'polypeptide(L)' 'VDLVYYTLVTLTTVGYGDITPQIPVAKSLSMIIAISGQFYIAVVVAIIVGKFASKN' A
#
# COMPACT_ATOMS: atom_id res chain seq x y z
N VAL A 1 11.36 5.84 -13.44
CA VAL A 1 11.86 5.33 -12.14
C VAL A 1 11.16 6.04 -11.00
N ASP A 2 11.06 7.37 -11.06
CA ASP A 2 10.44 8.22 -10.02
C ASP A 2 8.99 7.88 -9.69
N LEU A 3 8.17 7.55 -10.70
CA LEU A 3 6.78 7.10 -10.49
C LEU A 3 6.69 5.72 -9.81
N VAL A 4 7.66 4.83 -10.09
CA VAL A 4 7.75 3.52 -9.44
C VAL A 4 8.14 3.71 -7.98
N TYR A 5 9.13 4.56 -7.72
CA TYR A 5 9.52 4.96 -6.37
C TYR A 5 8.33 5.57 -5.60
N TYR A 6 7.63 6.54 -6.18
CA TYR A 6 6.43 7.14 -5.58
C TYR A 6 5.35 6.10 -5.25
N THR A 7 5.09 5.18 -6.19
CA THR A 7 4.09 4.12 -6.02
C THR A 7 4.48 3.18 -4.89
N LEU A 8 5.75 2.75 -4.83
CA LEU A 8 6.23 1.89 -3.75
C LEU A 8 6.17 2.58 -2.40
N VAL A 9 6.68 3.81 -2.28
CA VAL A 9 6.65 4.61 -1.04
C VAL A 9 5.23 4.85 -0.54
N THR A 10 4.28 5.05 -1.45
CA THR A 10 2.85 5.21 -1.11
C THR A 10 2.21 3.89 -0.71
N LEU A 11 2.47 2.81 -1.46
CA LEU A 11 1.95 1.47 -1.20
C LEU A 11 2.44 0.92 0.15
N THR A 12 3.70 1.17 0.51
CA THR A 12 4.30 0.72 1.76
C THR A 12 4.07 1.71 2.91
N THR A 13 3.19 2.69 2.74
CA THR A 13 2.81 3.71 3.75
C THR A 13 3.97 4.56 4.28
N VAL A 14 5.09 4.63 3.55
CA VAL A 14 6.29 5.40 3.94
C VAL A 14 6.05 6.90 3.76
N GLY A 15 5.56 7.30 2.57
CA GLY A 15 5.11 8.66 2.29
C GLY A 15 6.13 9.78 2.54
N TYR A 16 7.35 9.71 1.97
CA TYR A 16 8.37 10.74 2.14
C TYR A 16 7.94 12.17 1.72
N GLY A 17 6.98 12.28 0.80
CA GLY A 17 6.40 13.57 0.40
C GLY A 17 7.25 14.39 -0.57
N ASP A 18 8.36 13.84 -1.04
CA ASP A 18 9.21 14.38 -2.11
C ASP A 18 8.50 14.42 -3.47
N ILE A 19 7.65 13.42 -3.74
CA ILE A 19 6.76 13.38 -4.91
C ILE A 19 5.30 13.34 -4.41
N THR A 20 4.47 14.26 -4.91
CA THR A 20 3.05 14.36 -4.52
C THR A 20 2.13 14.61 -5.72
N PRO A 21 0.93 14.00 -5.74
CA PRO A 21 -0.02 14.14 -6.83
C PRO A 21 -0.68 15.53 -6.80
N GLN A 22 -0.50 16.30 -7.87
CA GLN A 22 -1.04 17.66 -7.96
C GLN A 22 -2.45 17.70 -8.55
N ILE A 23 -2.71 16.88 -9.57
CA ILE A 23 -3.99 16.87 -10.28
C ILE A 23 -5.04 15.96 -9.59
N PRO A 24 -6.34 16.27 -9.70
CA PRO A 24 -7.40 15.51 -9.01
C PRO A 24 -7.39 14.01 -9.34
N VAL A 25 -7.19 13.64 -10.61
CA VAL A 25 -7.14 12.23 -11.04
C VAL A 25 -5.96 11.50 -10.38
N ALA A 26 -4.79 12.13 -10.31
CA ALA A 26 -3.62 11.56 -9.65
C ALA A 26 -3.87 11.39 -8.15
N LYS A 27 -4.52 12.36 -7.48
CA LYS A 27 -4.89 12.23 -6.07
C LYS A 27 -5.80 11.03 -5.83
N SER A 28 -6.81 10.83 -6.68
CA SER A 28 -7.70 9.66 -6.61
C SER A 28 -6.95 8.34 -6.78
N LEU A 29 -6.04 8.26 -7.75
CA LEU A 29 -5.21 7.06 -7.94
C LEU A 29 -4.29 6.80 -6.75
N SER A 30 -3.65 7.84 -6.22
CA SER A 30 -2.80 7.74 -5.03
C SER A 30 -3.57 7.24 -3.80
N MET A 31 -4.82 7.67 -3.62
CA MET A 31 -5.68 7.13 -2.55
C MET A 31 -5.96 5.64 -2.74
N ILE A 32 -6.25 5.20 -3.97
CA ILE A 32 -6.47 3.77 -4.27
C ILE A 32 -5.21 2.96 -3.95
N ILE A 33 -4.04 3.42 -4.40
CA ILE A 33 -2.74 2.76 -4.17
C ILE A 33 -2.47 2.63 -2.66
N ALA A 34 -2.67 3.71 -1.89
CA ALA A 34 -2.47 3.70 -0.44
C ALA A 34 -3.38 2.68 0.28
N ILE A 35 -4.66 2.63 -0.11
CA ILE A 35 -5.63 1.69 0.45
C ILE A 35 -5.27 0.24 0.10
N SER A 36 -4.90 -0.02 -1.16
CA SER A 36 -4.48 -1.36 -1.61
C SER A 36 -3.26 -1.88 -0.84
N GLY A 37 -2.29 -1.02 -0.54
CA GLY A 37 -1.12 -1.37 0.26
C GLY A 37 -1.48 -1.88 1.66
N GLN A 38 -2.39 -1.18 2.33
CA GLN A 38 -2.85 -1.58 3.67
C GLN A 38 -3.61 -2.91 3.66
N PHE A 39 -4.50 -3.10 2.70
CA PHE A 39 -5.23 -4.37 2.55
C PHE A 39 -4.31 -5.54 2.24
N TYR A 40 -3.26 -5.33 1.43
CA TYR A 40 -2.29 -6.37 1.12
C TYR A 40 -1.63 -6.91 2.40
N ILE A 41 -1.09 -6.03 3.25
CA ILE A 41 -0.46 -6.45 4.51
C ILE A 41 -1.47 -7.13 5.44
N ALA A 42 -2.68 -6.58 5.58
CA ALA A 42 -3.72 -7.17 6.42
C ALA A 42 -4.11 -8.59 5.99
N VAL A 43 -4.32 -8.81 4.69
CA VAL A 43 -4.67 -10.13 4.12
C VAL A 43 -3.52 -11.11 4.30
N VAL A 44 -2.28 -10.70 4.03
CA VAL A 44 -1.09 -11.55 4.20
C VAL A 44 -0.96 -12.01 5.65
N VAL A 45 -1.07 -11.09 6.61
CA VAL A 45 -1.01 -11.42 8.05
C VAL A 45 -2.14 -12.35 8.44
N ALA A 46 -3.37 -12.08 8.00
CA ALA A 46 -4.53 -12.92 8.31
C ALA A 46 -4.35 -14.36 7.80
N ILE A 47 -3.83 -14.55 6.58
CA ILE A 47 -3.53 -15.87 6.02
C ILE A 47 -2.48 -16.59 6.86
N ILE A 48 -1.40 -15.90 7.22
CA ILE A 48 -0.31 -16.48 8.01
C ILE A 48 -0.85 -16.92 9.37
N VAL A 49 -1.53 -16.02 10.10
CA VAL A 49 -2.10 -16.31 11.42
C VAL A 49 -3.14 -17.43 11.35
N GLY A 50 -4.02 -17.43 10.34
CA GLY A 50 -5.00 -18.49 10.14
C GLY A 50 -4.36 -19.87 9.93
N LYS A 51 -3.26 -19.93 9.17
CA LYS A 51 -2.49 -21.18 8.99
C LYS A 51 -1.82 -21.66 10.28
N PHE A 52 -1.32 -20.76 11.12
CA PHE A 52 -0.72 -21.12 12.40
C PHE A 52 -1.77 -21.53 13.44
N ALA A 53 -2.90 -20.82 13.51
CA ALA A 53 -3.99 -21.11 14.43
C ALA A 53 -4.67 -22.47 14.14
N SER A 54 -4.76 -22.86 12.86
CA SER A 54 -5.33 -24.15 12.46
C SER A 54 -4.43 -25.36 12.74
N LYS A 55 -3.15 -25.16 13.10
CA LYS A 55 -2.16 -26.24 13.29
C LYS A 55 -2.04 -26.71 14.75
N ASN A 56 -2.78 -26.10 15.68
CA ASN A 56 -2.94 -26.55 17.07
C ASN A 56 -4.34 -27.11 17.29
#